data_AF-A0A2V8NKE3-F1
#
_entry.id   AF-A0A2V8NKE3-F1
#
_cell.length_a   1.000
_cell.length_b   1.000
_cell.length_c   1.000
_cell.angle_alpha   90.00
_cell.angle_beta   90.00
_cell.angle_gamma   90.00
#
_symmetry.space_group_name_H-M   'P 1'
#
loop_
_entity.id
_entity.type
_entity.pdbx_description
1 polymer ?
#
loop_
_entity_poly.entity_id
_entity_poly.type
_entity_poly.pdbx_seq_one_letter_code
_entity_poly.pdbx_strand_id
1 'polypeptide(L)'
;MDSAIVLKVLERERALLQEFMYLSQDQVLFMEDRNVEAMSLFEHRADLMIELTAIDATLDTWINQIRTDPAVTPEMMYELRTVSDEIVSMANHIIEIDEQIHACLDVLKERARTKLQEIEPGV
;
A
#
# COMPACT_ATOMS: atom_id res chain seq x y z
N MET A 1 -0.97 18.46 22.16
CA MET A 1 -0.47 18.42 20.77
C MET A 1 -1.67 18.81 19.92
N ASP A 2 -1.53 19.72 18.96
CA ASP A 2 -2.70 20.26 18.24
C ASP A 2 -3.34 19.15 17.40
N SER A 3 -4.63 18.87 17.63
CA SER A 3 -5.37 17.82 16.93
C SER A 3 -5.50 18.11 15.41
N ALA A 4 -5.28 19.36 14.98
CA ALA A 4 -5.09 19.70 13.58
C ALA A 4 -3.81 19.10 12.96
N ILE A 5 -2.77 18.84 13.76
CA ILE A 5 -1.54 18.17 13.30
C ILE A 5 -1.83 16.69 13.00
N VAL A 6 -2.62 16.03 13.83
CA VAL A 6 -2.96 14.62 13.60
C VAL A 6 -3.79 14.46 12.32
N LEU A 7 -4.78 15.33 12.11
CA LEU A 7 -5.56 15.33 10.88
C LEU A 7 -4.67 15.50 9.64
N LYS A 8 -3.72 16.44 9.67
CA LYS A 8 -2.77 16.64 8.56
C LYS A 8 -1.91 15.42 8.26
N VAL A 9 -1.53 14.65 9.28
CA VAL A 9 -0.74 13.44 9.03
C VAL A 9 -1.62 12.33 8.44
N LEU A 10 -2.85 12.17 8.92
CA LEU A 10 -3.78 11.20 8.33
C LEU A 10 -4.12 11.55 6.88
N GLU A 11 -4.28 12.83 6.55
CA GLU A 11 -4.48 13.28 5.17
C GLU A 11 -3.26 12.97 4.28
N ARG A 12 -2.06 13.11 4.83
CA ARG A 12 -0.82 12.73 4.14
C ARG A 12 -0.74 11.21 3.93
N GLU A 13 -1.04 10.42 4.94
CA GLU A 13 -1.08 8.96 4.86
C GLU A 13 -2.07 8.50 3.78
N ARG A 14 -3.26 9.11 3.75
CA ARG A 14 -4.26 8.85 2.71
C ARG A 14 -3.73 9.15 1.31
N ALA A 15 -3.05 10.28 1.13
CA ALA A 15 -2.48 10.64 -0.17
C ALA A 15 -1.40 9.64 -0.63
N LEU A 16 -0.56 9.19 0.29
CA LEU A 16 0.47 8.18 0.01
C LEU A 16 -0.14 6.82 -0.34
N LEU A 17 -1.19 6.39 0.37
CA LEU A 17 -1.91 5.15 0.06
C LEU A 17 -2.59 5.23 -1.31
N GLN A 18 -3.14 6.38 -1.66
CA GLN A 18 -3.75 6.57 -2.97
C GLN A 18 -2.71 6.45 -4.08
N GLU A 19 -1.54 7.07 -3.93
CA GLU A 19 -0.43 6.95 -4.87
C GLU A 19 0.06 5.50 -4.97
N PHE A 20 0.24 4.83 -3.83
CA PHE A 20 0.61 3.43 -3.76
C PHE A 20 -0.36 2.53 -4.54
N MET A 21 -1.66 2.75 -4.36
CA MET A 21 -2.70 1.98 -5.02
C MET A 21 -2.65 2.13 -6.55
N TYR A 22 -2.44 3.35 -7.07
CA TYR A 22 -2.27 3.57 -8.51
C TYR A 22 -1.05 2.83 -9.07
N LEU A 23 0.08 2.88 -8.37
CA LEU A 23 1.30 2.19 -8.79
C LEU A 23 1.12 0.67 -8.78
N SER A 24 0.40 0.13 -7.79
CA SER A 24 0.09 -1.30 -7.73
C SER A 24 -0.81 -1.74 -8.89
N GLN A 25 -1.78 -0.91 -9.30
CA GLN A 25 -2.62 -1.18 -10.47
C GLN A 25 -1.79 -1.15 -11.76
N ASP A 26 -0.91 -0.16 -11.90
CA ASP A 26 0.00 -0.05 -13.04
C ASP A 26 0.94 -1.25 -13.12
N GLN A 27 1.44 -1.75 -11.99
CA GLN A 27 2.29 -2.94 -11.94
C GLN A 27 1.59 -4.19 -12.49
N VAL A 28 0.29 -4.39 -12.20
CA VAL A 28 -0.48 -5.50 -12.77
C VAL A 28 -0.50 -5.41 -14.30
N LEU A 29 -0.82 -4.22 -14.83
CA LEU A 29 -0.84 -3.98 -16.29
C LEU A 29 0.53 -4.23 -16.93
N PHE A 30 1.61 -3.72 -16.34
CA PHE A 30 2.96 -3.91 -16.88
C PHE A 30 3.43 -5.36 -16.82
N MET A 31 3.00 -6.12 -15.82
CA MET A 31 3.28 -7.56 -15.73
C MET A 31 2.53 -8.36 -16.79
N GLU A 32 1.29 -8.01 -17.10
CA GLU A 32 0.53 -8.59 -18.21
C GLU A 32 1.21 -8.30 -19.56
N ASP A 33 1.68 -7.06 -19.75
CA ASP A 33 2.41 -6.61 -20.94
C ASP A 33 3.88 -7.06 -20.99
N ARG A 34 4.38 -7.71 -19.93
CA ARG A 34 5.76 -8.20 -19.76
C ARG A 34 6.83 -7.11 -19.96
N ASN A 35 6.52 -5.89 -19.57
CA ASN A 35 7.47 -4.79 -19.64
C ASN A 35 8.43 -4.84 -18.44
N VAL A 36 9.68 -5.22 -18.69
CA VAL A 36 10.73 -5.37 -17.66
C VAL A 36 11.26 -4.02 -17.16
N GLU A 37 10.93 -2.91 -17.83
CA GLU A 37 11.27 -1.55 -17.40
C GLU A 37 10.47 -1.09 -16.16
N ALA A 38 9.48 -1.89 -15.73
CA ALA A 38 8.68 -1.67 -14.52
C ALA A 38 9.44 -1.83 -13.18
N MET A 39 10.73 -2.17 -13.19
CA MET A 39 11.56 -2.26 -11.97
C MET A 39 11.53 -0.97 -11.14
N SER A 40 11.47 0.19 -11.79
CA SER A 40 11.34 1.49 -11.12
C SER A 40 10.04 1.65 -10.32
N LEU A 41 8.96 0.97 -10.71
CA LEU A 41 7.70 0.96 -9.98
C LEU A 41 7.80 0.16 -8.68
N PHE A 42 8.56 -0.94 -8.68
CA PHE A 42 8.79 -1.73 -7.47
C PHE A 42 9.62 -0.97 -6.44
N GLU A 43 10.61 -0.20 -6.89
CA GLU A 43 11.40 0.69 -6.03
C GLU A 43 10.52 1.78 -5.41
N HIS A 44 9.72 2.48 -6.22
CA HIS A 44 8.81 3.54 -5.72
C HIS A 44 7.77 2.98 -4.74
N ARG A 45 7.26 1.77 -5.00
CA ARG A 45 6.35 1.07 -4.08
C ARG A 45 7.04 0.71 -2.75
N ALA A 46 8.31 0.30 -2.79
CA ALA A 46 9.06 0.01 -1.57
C ALA A 46 9.30 1.29 -0.72
N ASP A 47 9.62 2.41 -1.37
CA ASP A 47 9.82 3.69 -0.70
C ASP A 47 8.55 4.17 -0.01
N LEU A 48 7.40 4.08 -0.67
CA LEU A 48 6.11 4.43 -0.09
C LEU A 48 5.73 3.51 1.09
N MET A 49 6.03 2.21 1.05
CA MET A 49 5.83 1.30 2.19
C MET A 49 6.63 1.71 3.42
N ILE A 50 7.86 2.22 3.22
CA ILE A 50 8.71 2.68 4.32
C ILE A 50 8.07 3.91 4.98
N GLU A 51 7.54 4.84 4.19
CA GLU A 51 6.87 6.03 4.72
C GLU A 51 5.57 5.68 5.46
N LEU A 52 4.78 4.74 4.94
CA LEU A 52 3.56 4.25 5.59
C LEU A 52 3.86 3.57 6.93
N THR A 53 4.89 2.72 6.98
CA THR A 53 5.33 2.05 8.22
C THR A 53 5.76 3.07 9.29
N ALA A 54 6.43 4.14 8.86
CA ALA A 54 6.85 5.21 9.77
C ALA A 54 5.64 5.98 10.35
N ILE A 55 4.60 6.19 9.55
CA ILE A 55 3.35 6.83 9.99
C ILE A 55 2.59 5.92 10.97
N ASP A 56 2.45 4.63 10.67
CA ASP A 56 1.76 3.66 11.53
C ASP A 56 2.42 3.55 12.92
N ALA A 57 3.76 3.55 12.98
CA ALA A 57 4.50 3.57 14.23
C ALA A 57 4.21 4.78 15.13
N THR A 58 3.76 5.90 14.54
CA THR A 58 3.40 7.13 15.27
C THR A 58 1.91 7.23 15.60
N LEU A 59 1.07 6.51 14.88
CA LEU A 59 -0.40 6.52 14.97
C LEU A 59 -0.90 6.04 16.33
N ASP A 60 -0.33 4.96 16.88
CA ASP A 60 -0.68 4.42 18.21
C ASP A 60 -0.43 5.45 19.33
N THR A 61 0.63 6.24 19.19
CA THR A 61 0.95 7.31 20.13
C THR A 61 -0.07 8.45 20.04
N TRP A 62 -0.52 8.78 18.83
CA TRP A 62 -1.49 9.86 18.60
C TRP A 62 -2.92 9.49 18.98
N ILE A 63 -3.35 8.24 18.76
CA ILE A 63 -4.66 7.75 19.20
C ILE A 63 -4.81 7.89 20.72
N ASN A 64 -3.76 7.52 21.47
CA ASN A 64 -3.75 7.65 22.92
C ASN A 64 -3.79 9.11 23.37
N GLN A 65 -3.07 10.01 22.67
CA GLN A 65 -3.06 11.43 22.97
C GLN A 65 -4.42 12.10 22.68
N ILE A 66 -5.04 11.82 21.53
CA ILE A 66 -6.37 12.33 21.14
C ILE A 66 -7.44 11.94 22.15
N ARG A 67 -7.44 10.68 22.61
CA ARG A 67 -8.41 10.20 23.61
C ARG A 67 -8.34 10.93 24.94
N THR A 68 -7.18 11.49 25.27
CA THR A 68 -6.94 12.20 26.53
C THR A 68 -6.97 13.72 26.39
N ASP A 69 -7.13 14.24 25.17
CA ASP A 69 -7.10 15.67 24.91
C ASP A 69 -8.50 16.30 25.05
N PRO A 70 -8.74 17.14 26.06
CA PRO A 70 -10.04 17.77 26.29
C PRO A 70 -10.42 18.82 25.23
N ALA A 71 -9.49 19.23 24.34
CA ALA A 71 -9.76 20.14 23.23
C ALA A 71 -10.35 19.42 22.01
N VAL A 72 -10.39 18.08 22.00
CA VAL A 72 -10.95 17.30 20.89
C VAL A 72 -12.46 17.38 20.92
N THR A 73 -13.03 17.92 19.84
CA THR A 73 -14.48 18.01 19.67
C THR A 73 -15.05 16.73 19.04
N PRO A 74 -16.35 16.45 19.23
CA PRO A 74 -17.02 15.33 18.56
C PRO A 74 -16.88 15.37 17.04
N GLU A 75 -16.93 16.56 16.43
CA GLU A 75 -16.77 16.76 14.99
C GLU A 75 -15.36 16.39 14.53
N MET A 76 -14.32 16.82 15.24
CA MET A 76 -12.94 16.42 14.95
C MET A 76 -12.75 14.90 15.11
N MET A 77 -13.42 14.30 16.09
CA MET A 77 -13.35 12.86 16.28
C MET A 77 -14.07 12.08 15.17
N TYR A 78 -15.13 12.64 14.60
CA TYR A 78 -15.81 12.09 13.43
C TYR A 78 -14.91 12.14 12.19
N GLU A 79 -14.29 13.28 11.90
CA GLU A 79 -13.38 13.43 10.76
C GLU A 79 -12.19 12.47 10.84
N LEU A 80 -11.55 12.37 12.01
CA LEU A 80 -10.45 11.45 12.26
C LEU A 80 -10.87 9.99 12.01
N ARG A 81 -12.10 9.61 12.38
CA ARG A 81 -12.63 8.27 12.14
C ARG A 81 -12.90 8.02 10.66
N THR A 82 -13.49 8.99 9.95
CA THR A 82 -13.75 8.89 8.52
C THR A 82 -12.45 8.68 7.74
N VAL A 83 -11.41 9.46 8.01
CA VAL A 83 -10.12 9.30 7.34
C VAL A 83 -9.47 7.96 7.70
N SER A 84 -9.59 7.50 8.95
CA SER A 84 -9.08 6.19 9.36
C SER A 84 -9.79 5.03 8.63
N ASP A 85 -11.11 5.11 8.46
CA ASP A 85 -11.88 4.10 7.73
C ASP A 85 -11.49 4.08 6.23
N GLU A 86 -11.23 5.25 5.63
CA GLU A 86 -10.72 5.36 4.26
C GLU A 86 -9.34 4.71 4.10
N ILE A 87 -8.41 4.96 5.04
CA ILE A 87 -7.07 4.36 5.09
C ILE A 87 -7.17 2.83 5.13
N VAL A 88 -8.00 2.27 6.03
CA VAL A 88 -8.20 0.82 6.15
C VAL A 88 -8.78 0.24 4.85
N SER A 89 -9.73 0.93 4.22
CA SER A 89 -10.30 0.50 2.95
C SER A 89 -9.24 0.44 1.85
N MET A 90 -8.37 1.44 1.75
CA MET A 90 -7.29 1.48 0.76
C MET A 90 -6.25 0.39 1.02
N ALA A 91 -5.86 0.16 2.28
CA ALA A 91 -4.92 -0.89 2.64
C ALA A 91 -5.45 -2.29 2.26
N ASN A 92 -6.73 -2.56 2.50
CA ASN A 92 -7.34 -3.84 2.08
C ASN A 92 -7.33 -4.00 0.56
N HIS A 93 -7.61 -2.94 -0.19
CA HIS A 93 -7.58 -3.00 -1.64
C HIS A 93 -6.17 -3.22 -2.20
N ILE A 94 -5.16 -2.65 -1.55
CA ILE A 94 -3.75 -2.91 -1.89
C ILE A 94 -3.39 -4.39 -1.70
N ILE A 95 -3.87 -5.03 -0.63
CA ILE A 95 -3.66 -6.46 -0.39
C ILE A 95 -4.29 -7.28 -1.53
N GLU A 96 -5.50 -6.96 -1.96
CA GLU A 96 -6.17 -7.62 -3.08
C GLU A 96 -5.36 -7.50 -4.39
N ILE A 97 -4.74 -6.34 -4.62
CA ILE A 97 -3.88 -6.12 -5.80
C ILE A 97 -2.59 -6.94 -5.68
N ASP A 98 -1.96 -6.98 -4.51
CA ASP A 98 -0.75 -7.77 -4.28
C ASP A 98 -1.01 -9.27 -4.45
N GLU A 99 -2.18 -9.77 -4.04
CA GLU A 99 -2.58 -11.15 -4.32
C GLU A 99 -2.67 -11.44 -5.83
N GLN A 100 -3.20 -10.51 -6.62
CA GLN A 100 -3.24 -10.63 -8.09
C GLN A 100 -1.85 -10.61 -8.71
N ILE A 101 -0.96 -9.74 -8.23
CA ILE A 101 0.45 -9.69 -8.63
C ILE A 101 1.13 -11.02 -8.36
N HIS A 102 0.95 -11.59 -7.17
CA HIS A 102 1.52 -12.89 -6.81
C HIS A 102 0.98 -14.02 -7.69
N ALA A 103 -0.33 -14.05 -7.96
CA ALA A 103 -0.91 -15.03 -8.87
C ALA A 103 -0.33 -14.93 -10.30
N CYS A 104 -0.13 -13.71 -10.80
CA CYS A 104 0.50 -13.48 -12.11
C CYS A 104 1.96 -13.96 -12.14
N LEU A 105 2.74 -13.68 -11.09
CA LEU A 105 4.12 -14.18 -10.95
C LEU A 105 4.19 -15.71 -10.95
N ASP A 106 3.28 -16.38 -10.26
CA ASP A 106 3.25 -17.85 -10.21
C ASP A 106 3.00 -18.46 -11.58
N VAL A 107 2.06 -17.89 -12.36
CA VAL A 107 1.81 -18.32 -13.75
C VAL A 107 3.04 -18.10 -14.64
N LEU A 108 3.70 -16.95 -14.52
CA LEU A 108 4.93 -16.64 -15.27
C LEU A 108 6.06 -17.62 -14.91
N LYS A 109 6.24 -17.89 -13.62
CA LYS A 109 7.25 -18.82 -13.09
C LYS A 109 7.03 -20.23 -13.61
N GLU A 110 5.80 -20.74 -13.56
CA GLU A 110 5.53 -22.11 -14.01
C GLU A 110 5.68 -22.25 -15.52
N ARG A 111 5.28 -21.24 -16.29
CA ARG A 111 5.52 -21.20 -17.74
C ARG A 111 7.00 -21.15 -18.10
N ALA A 112 7.80 -20.37 -17.36
CA ALA A 112 9.25 -20.33 -17.54
C ALA A 112 9.89 -21.70 -17.22
N ARG A 113 9.42 -22.37 -16.15
CA ARG A 113 9.84 -23.72 -15.79
C ARG A 113 9.53 -24.75 -16.87
N THR A 114 8.31 -24.74 -17.43
CA THR A 114 7.94 -25.63 -18.54
C THR A 114 8.83 -25.42 -19.76
N LYS A 115 9.08 -24.16 -20.14
CA LYS A 115 9.98 -23.84 -21.26
C LYS A 115 11.42 -24.29 -21.03
N LEU A 116 11.94 -24.15 -19.80
CA LEU A 116 13.28 -24.65 -19.46
C LEU A 116 13.36 -26.18 -19.58
N GLN A 117 12.32 -26.89 -19.14
CA GLN A 117 12.22 -28.35 -19.30
C GLN A 117 12.11 -28.79 -20.76
N GLU A 118 11.47 -28.00 -21.62
CA GLU A 118 11.43 -28.24 -23.07
C GLU A 118 12.79 -28.01 -23.76
N ILE A 119 13.62 -27.13 -23.20
CA ILE A 119 14.97 -26.81 -23.73
C ILE A 119 16.04 -27.76 -23.18
N GLU A 120 15.83 -28.36 -22.00
CA GLU A 120 16.63 -29.46 -21.44
C GLU A 120 15.87 -30.80 -21.48
N PRO A 121 15.59 -31.40 -22.65
CA PRO A 121 14.98 -32.72 -22.70
C PRO A 121 16.05 -33.79 -22.44
N GLY A 122 16.34 -34.03 -21.16
CA GLY A 122 17.10 -35.20 -20.69
C GLY A 122 18.62 -35.08 -20.71
N VAL A 123 19.20 -35.19 -19.51
CA VAL A 123 20.32 -36.11 -19.29
C VAL A 123 19.74 -37.47 -18.94
#